data_AF-A0AAU6TZQ0-F1
#
_entry.id   AF-A0AAU6TZQ0-F1
#
_cell.length_a   1.000
_cell.length_b   1.000
_cell.length_c   1.000
_cell.angle_alpha   90.00
_cell.angle_beta   90.00
_cell.angle_gamma   90.00
#
_symmetry.space_group_name_H-M   'P 1'
#
loop_
_entity.id
_entity.type
_entity.pdbx_description
1 polymer ?
#
loop_
_entity_poly.entity_id
_entity_poly.type
_entity_poly.pdbx_seq_one_letter_code
_entity_poly.pdbx_strand_id
1 'polypeptide(L)'
;MAKFIKPLQIKHEDAPIGYTPPISSVPSYNPAWIAHLRPYTAVHRAIASGLNVTLEQIDSNSYDGSKLAEIVTLLPLGNPSGIPALVSYDGAIAIPQCSDFPSRVDGVYKLNEVLCSLLLGGIHVEVLRAEELVIGALHNKNSLFAYTPSLHTSLRLNWAASVDCVKPLMNPRVLIVDEMHKAFHQGQHVIQSIASFSPIFLLNGYTAMVYRNNSDALNNLWITVEQLTEHIWNEQYLKKKDSFPEKVAKAHLKAERQKKLGSIYTKHELLCLSDIFSKDCYRELDRARRKRNILVHTGAVPDSGLVEQLWNVMPELIEVASGSEVLGLRRLSGGVVENWDMPVRTDFSEWENLAKTL
;
A
#
# COMPACT_ATOMS: atom_id res chain seq x y z
N MET A 1 34.73 -0.86 -15.28
CA MET A 1 33.64 -0.57 -16.22
C MET A 1 32.93 -1.88 -16.58
N ALA A 2 31.92 -2.27 -15.81
CA ALA A 2 31.16 -3.50 -16.06
C ALA A 2 29.84 -3.14 -16.75
N LYS A 3 29.70 -3.59 -18.01
CA LYS A 3 28.44 -3.50 -18.76
C LYS A 3 27.47 -4.55 -18.20
N PHE A 4 26.51 -4.12 -17.39
CA PHE A 4 25.33 -4.91 -17.07
C PHE A 4 24.29 -4.70 -18.16
N ILE A 5 24.20 -5.66 -19.08
CA ILE A 5 23.07 -5.80 -19.99
C ILE A 5 22.29 -7.01 -19.48
N LYS A 6 21.08 -6.78 -18.95
CA LYS A 6 20.11 -7.87 -18.77
C LYS A 6 19.84 -8.46 -20.15
N PRO A 7 19.90 -9.79 -20.35
CA PRO A 7 19.49 -10.36 -21.62
C PRO A 7 18.01 -10.05 -21.80
N LEU A 8 17.66 -9.42 -22.93
CA LEU A 8 16.30 -9.54 -23.46
C LEU A 8 16.02 -11.04 -23.55
N GLN A 9 15.06 -11.53 -22.76
CA GLN A 9 14.52 -12.86 -23.01
C GLN A 9 13.69 -12.75 -24.28
N ILE A 10 14.36 -12.99 -25.41
CA ILE A 10 13.71 -13.28 -26.68
C ILE A 10 12.87 -14.54 -26.42
N LYS A 11 11.57 -14.50 -26.72
CA LYS A 11 10.76 -15.73 -26.67
C LYS A 11 11.43 -16.73 -27.62
N HIS A 12 11.45 -18.02 -27.28
CA HIS A 12 12.21 -19.00 -28.07
C HIS A 12 11.81 -19.01 -29.57
N GLU A 13 10.57 -18.63 -29.86
CA GLU A 13 10.00 -18.43 -31.20
C GLU A 13 10.61 -17.25 -31.99
N ASP A 14 11.11 -16.23 -31.30
CA ASP A 14 11.73 -15.03 -31.88
C ASP A 14 13.28 -15.12 -31.90
N ALA A 15 13.86 -16.22 -31.41
CA ALA A 15 15.29 -16.37 -31.25
C ALA A 15 15.98 -16.73 -32.58
N PRO A 16 17.11 -16.08 -32.94
CA PRO A 16 17.86 -16.44 -34.14
C PRO A 16 18.24 -17.93 -34.15
N ILE A 17 18.26 -18.55 -35.33
CA ILE A 17 18.68 -19.95 -35.50
C ILE A 17 20.09 -20.13 -34.93
N GLY A 18 20.24 -20.97 -33.91
CA GLY A 18 21.50 -21.20 -33.18
C GLY A 18 21.70 -20.37 -31.91
N TYR A 19 20.74 -19.52 -31.53
CA TYR A 19 20.79 -18.80 -30.26
C TYR A 19 20.72 -19.78 -29.09
N THR A 20 21.75 -19.74 -28.25
CA THR A 20 21.74 -20.40 -26.93
C THR A 20 21.60 -19.29 -25.89
N PRO A 21 20.56 -19.31 -25.03
CA PRO A 21 20.43 -18.32 -23.99
C PRO A 21 21.68 -18.35 -23.10
N PRO A 22 22.24 -17.19 -22.71
CA PRO A 22 23.38 -17.16 -21.81
C PRO A 22 22.96 -17.81 -20.48
N ILE A 23 23.49 -18.99 -20.21
CA ILE A 23 23.37 -19.64 -18.91
C ILE A 23 24.41 -18.96 -18.03
N SER A 24 23.99 -18.07 -17.13
CA SER A 24 24.89 -17.57 -16.10
C SER A 24 25.33 -18.76 -15.23
N SER A 25 26.61 -19.12 -15.30
CA SER A 25 27.23 -20.11 -14.41
C SER A 25 27.45 -19.57 -13.00
N VAL A 26 27.26 -18.27 -12.80
CA VAL A 26 27.29 -17.62 -11.48
C VAL A 26 25.92 -17.82 -10.83
N PRO A 27 25.82 -18.56 -9.71
CA PRO A 27 24.56 -18.69 -8.98
C PRO A 27 24.08 -17.30 -8.55
N SER A 28 22.79 -17.02 -8.74
CA SER A 28 22.16 -15.90 -8.05
C SER A 28 22.05 -16.32 -6.58
N TYR A 29 23.01 -15.91 -5.76
CA TYR A 29 22.97 -16.17 -4.33
C TYR A 29 21.88 -15.28 -3.72
N ASN A 30 20.81 -15.89 -3.24
CA ASN A 30 19.71 -15.27 -2.49
C ASN A 30 18.91 -14.19 -3.26
N PRO A 31 18.25 -14.53 -4.39
CA PRO A 31 17.42 -13.58 -5.13
C PRO A 31 16.23 -13.08 -4.29
N ALA A 32 15.86 -11.82 -4.47
CA ALA A 32 14.77 -11.19 -3.73
C ALA A 32 13.83 -10.34 -4.61
N TRP A 33 12.56 -10.33 -4.27
CA TRP A 33 11.58 -9.32 -4.69
C TRP A 33 11.63 -8.18 -3.69
N ILE A 34 11.78 -6.94 -4.16
CA ILE A 34 11.98 -5.77 -3.30
C ILE A 34 10.91 -4.71 -3.60
N ALA A 35 10.30 -4.19 -2.54
CA ALA A 35 9.49 -2.98 -2.53
C ALA A 35 10.21 -1.89 -1.71
N HIS A 36 9.96 -0.63 -2.03
CA HIS A 36 10.42 0.49 -1.22
C HIS A 36 9.22 1.17 -0.56
N LEU A 37 9.35 1.51 0.72
CA LEU A 37 8.34 2.30 1.43
C LEU A 37 8.19 3.67 0.77
N ARG A 38 6.93 4.09 0.59
CA ARG A 38 6.56 5.41 0.09
C ARG A 38 5.74 6.19 1.11
N PRO A 39 6.02 7.49 1.29
CA PRO A 39 7.21 8.21 0.83
C PRO A 39 8.53 7.62 1.39
N TYR A 40 9.69 8.04 0.87
CA TYR A 40 11.00 7.56 1.35
C TYR A 40 11.07 7.61 2.87
N THR A 41 11.41 6.47 3.47
CA THR A 41 11.32 6.26 4.91
C THR A 41 12.58 5.57 5.41
N ALA A 42 13.29 6.21 6.33
CA ALA A 42 14.35 5.58 7.09
C ALA A 42 13.77 4.74 8.23
N VAL A 43 14.31 3.54 8.45
CA VAL A 43 13.89 2.60 9.47
C VAL A 43 15.03 2.45 10.48
N HIS A 44 14.81 2.96 11.69
CA HIS A 44 15.81 2.95 12.75
C HIS A 44 15.57 1.78 13.71
N ARG A 45 16.64 1.09 14.10
CA ARG A 45 16.60 0.06 15.15
C ARG A 45 16.14 0.64 16.49
N ALA A 46 16.57 1.86 16.79
CA ALA A 46 16.17 2.62 17.98
C ALA A 46 16.24 4.13 17.69
N ILE A 47 15.68 4.96 18.57
CA ILE A 47 15.63 6.43 18.39
C ILE A 47 17.01 7.03 18.09
N ALA A 48 18.07 6.53 18.76
CA ALA A 48 19.44 7.02 18.60
C ALA A 48 20.24 6.35 17.46
N SER A 49 19.67 5.40 16.71
CA SER A 49 20.40 4.63 15.69
C SER A 49 20.36 5.26 14.29
N GLY A 50 19.98 6.53 14.18
CA GLY A 50 19.92 7.23 12.90
C GLY A 50 21.31 7.48 12.31
N LEU A 51 21.40 7.47 10.99
CA LEU A 51 22.55 7.98 10.25
C LEU A 51 22.52 9.50 10.28
N ASN A 52 23.60 10.10 10.78
CA ASN A 52 23.78 11.54 10.73
C ASN A 52 24.60 11.90 9.48
N VAL A 53 23.95 12.50 8.49
CA VAL A 53 24.56 12.91 7.22
C VAL A 53 24.58 14.44 7.17
N THR A 54 25.75 15.05 6.99
CA THR A 54 25.88 16.51 6.90
C THR A 54 25.69 17.02 5.48
N LEU A 55 25.43 18.33 5.33
CA LEU A 55 25.40 18.98 4.03
C LEU A 55 26.74 18.88 3.31
N GLU A 56 27.88 19.03 4.01
CA GLU A 56 29.18 18.88 3.36
C GLU A 56 29.38 17.47 2.80
N GLN A 57 28.88 16.44 3.50
CA GLN A 57 28.93 15.06 3.00
C GLN A 57 28.02 14.84 1.79
N ILE A 58 26.88 15.52 1.72
CA ILE A 58 26.00 15.49 0.55
C ILE A 58 26.66 16.18 -0.64
N ASP A 59 27.17 17.40 -0.46
CA ASP A 59 27.79 18.19 -1.52
C ASP A 59 29.04 17.52 -2.10
N SER A 60 29.77 16.77 -1.27
CA SER A 60 30.95 16.00 -1.68
C SER A 60 30.67 14.53 -2.02
N ASN A 61 29.41 14.06 -1.95
CA ASN A 61 29.02 12.65 -2.11
C ASN A 61 29.86 11.67 -1.27
N SER A 62 30.26 12.08 -0.07
CA SER A 62 31.18 11.34 0.82
C SER A 62 30.49 10.62 1.99
N TYR A 63 29.16 10.66 2.06
CA TYR A 63 28.39 9.89 3.04
C TYR A 63 28.51 8.38 2.81
N ASP A 64 28.28 7.58 3.85
CA ASP A 64 28.34 6.12 3.76
C ASP A 64 27.02 5.55 3.25
N GLY A 65 26.84 5.54 1.92
CA GLY A 65 25.65 5.00 1.27
C GLY A 65 25.43 3.50 1.52
N SER A 66 26.47 2.74 1.88
CA SER A 66 26.34 1.30 2.13
C SER A 66 25.47 0.98 3.34
N LYS A 67 25.47 1.86 4.35
CA LYS A 67 24.62 1.75 5.54
C LYS A 67 23.13 1.83 5.24
N LEU A 68 22.74 2.50 4.15
CA LEU A 68 21.34 2.58 3.71
C LEU A 68 20.79 1.21 3.28
N ALA A 69 21.66 0.32 2.81
CA ALA A 69 21.30 -1.02 2.36
C ALA A 69 21.24 -2.06 3.49
N GLU A 70 21.76 -1.74 4.68
CA GLU A 70 21.87 -2.67 5.79
C GLU A 70 20.50 -3.08 6.34
N ILE A 71 20.36 -4.37 6.65
CA ILE A 71 19.15 -4.92 7.25
C ILE A 71 19.07 -4.46 8.71
N VAL A 72 17.92 -3.87 9.05
CA VAL A 72 17.65 -3.34 10.40
C VAL A 72 16.64 -4.19 11.16
N THR A 73 15.75 -4.91 10.47
CA THR A 73 14.78 -5.81 11.10
C THR A 73 14.27 -6.87 10.12
N LEU A 74 13.50 -7.83 10.65
CA LEU A 74 12.85 -8.92 9.94
C LEU A 74 11.34 -8.87 10.21
N LEU A 75 10.50 -9.19 9.23
CA LEU A 75 9.05 -9.32 9.43
C LEU A 75 8.59 -10.75 9.11
N PRO A 76 7.87 -11.45 10.00
CA PRO A 76 7.45 -12.82 9.77
C PRO A 76 6.34 -12.91 8.70
N LEU A 77 6.54 -13.70 7.64
CA LEU A 77 5.59 -13.78 6.51
C LEU A 77 4.51 -14.87 6.64
N GLY A 78 4.64 -15.76 7.62
CA GLY A 78 3.71 -16.89 7.81
C GLY A 78 3.69 -17.88 6.64
N ASN A 79 4.79 -17.97 5.88
CA ASN A 79 4.94 -18.84 4.71
C ASN A 79 5.51 -20.23 5.09
N PRO A 80 5.30 -21.27 4.27
CA PRO A 80 5.77 -22.63 4.54
C PRO A 80 7.28 -22.74 4.77
N SER A 81 8.10 -21.96 4.05
CA SER A 81 9.55 -21.99 4.24
C SER A 81 10.01 -21.32 5.55
N GLY A 82 9.15 -20.54 6.21
CA GLY A 82 9.49 -19.77 7.41
C GLY A 82 10.49 -18.63 7.17
N ILE A 83 10.84 -18.32 5.92
CA ILE A 83 11.78 -17.25 5.59
C ILE A 83 11.08 -15.90 5.77
N PRO A 84 11.58 -15.00 6.65
CA PRO A 84 10.97 -13.70 6.88
C PRO A 84 11.25 -12.71 5.75
N ALA A 85 10.50 -11.62 5.70
CA ALA A 85 10.88 -10.44 4.95
C ALA A 85 12.04 -9.72 5.63
N LEU A 86 12.93 -9.13 4.85
CA LEU A 86 14.06 -8.33 5.29
C LEU A 86 13.72 -6.85 5.11
N VAL A 87 14.01 -6.02 6.11
CA VAL A 87 13.83 -4.57 6.01
C VAL A 87 15.19 -3.89 6.13
N SER A 88 15.56 -3.08 5.14
CA SER A 88 16.77 -2.25 5.18
C SER A 88 16.54 -0.88 5.82
N TYR A 89 17.64 -0.24 6.20
CA TYR A 89 17.63 1.10 6.79
C TYR A 89 16.86 2.11 5.94
N ASP A 90 17.00 2.10 4.62
CA ASP A 90 16.27 3.00 3.73
C ASP A 90 14.82 2.58 3.41
N GLY A 91 14.26 1.65 4.18
CA GLY A 91 12.87 1.25 4.05
C GLY A 91 12.59 0.35 2.85
N ALA A 92 13.60 -0.33 2.29
CA ALA A 92 13.34 -1.41 1.35
C ALA A 92 12.87 -2.67 2.11
N ILE A 93 11.79 -3.28 1.64
CA ILE A 93 11.25 -4.54 2.13
C ILE A 93 11.50 -5.60 1.07
N ALA A 94 12.24 -6.66 1.42
CA ALA A 94 12.60 -7.73 0.52
C ALA A 94 12.03 -9.07 0.98
N ILE A 95 11.47 -9.84 0.04
CA ILE A 95 11.08 -11.23 0.25
C ILE A 95 11.84 -12.14 -0.73
N PRO A 96 12.13 -13.40 -0.38
CA PRO A 96 12.91 -14.29 -1.24
C PRO A 96 12.16 -14.64 -2.53
N GLN A 97 12.86 -14.69 -3.66
CA GLN A 97 12.35 -15.35 -4.87
C GLN A 97 12.57 -16.86 -4.70
N CYS A 98 11.56 -17.53 -4.16
CA CYS A 98 11.65 -18.94 -3.79
C CYS A 98 10.35 -19.67 -4.15
N SER A 99 10.22 -20.94 -3.76
CA SER A 99 9.02 -21.74 -3.99
C SER A 99 7.73 -21.11 -3.44
N ASP A 100 7.82 -20.31 -2.39
CA ASP A 100 6.66 -19.62 -1.81
C ASP A 100 6.24 -18.39 -2.64
N PHE A 101 7.18 -17.79 -3.37
CA PHE A 101 6.97 -16.58 -4.19
C PHE A 101 7.69 -16.70 -5.55
N PRO A 102 7.28 -17.67 -6.40
CA PRO A 102 8.05 -18.04 -7.59
C PRO A 102 7.95 -16.99 -8.71
N SER A 103 6.88 -16.20 -8.74
CA SER A 103 6.64 -15.22 -9.81
C SER A 103 6.61 -13.78 -9.30
N ARG A 104 6.71 -12.84 -10.24
CA ARG A 104 6.49 -11.41 -9.98
C ARG A 104 5.10 -11.14 -9.41
N VAL A 105 4.08 -11.88 -9.84
CA VAL A 105 2.70 -11.71 -9.33
C VAL A 105 2.63 -12.07 -7.86
N ASP A 106 3.24 -13.20 -7.47
CA ASP A 106 3.31 -13.63 -6.07
C ASP A 106 4.09 -12.62 -5.22
N GLY A 107 5.19 -12.10 -5.78
CA GLY A 107 6.00 -11.06 -5.16
C GLY A 107 5.20 -9.80 -4.86
N VAL A 108 4.47 -9.28 -5.86
CA VAL A 108 3.60 -8.09 -5.72
C VAL A 108 2.49 -8.36 -4.71
N TYR A 109 1.84 -9.52 -4.75
CA TYR A 109 0.74 -9.86 -3.86
C TYR A 109 1.22 -9.90 -2.40
N LYS A 110 2.29 -10.64 -2.10
CA LYS A 110 2.80 -10.76 -0.73
C LYS A 110 3.37 -9.44 -0.21
N LEU A 111 4.09 -8.67 -1.02
CA LEU A 111 4.59 -7.38 -0.58
C LEU A 111 3.45 -6.38 -0.32
N ASN A 112 2.38 -6.38 -1.13
CA ASN A 112 1.19 -5.59 -0.82
C ASN A 112 0.45 -6.06 0.44
N GLU A 113 0.44 -7.36 0.75
CA GLU A 113 -0.07 -7.86 2.03
C GLU A 113 0.74 -7.29 3.21
N VAL A 114 2.08 -7.30 3.11
CA VAL A 114 2.97 -6.71 4.12
C VAL A 114 2.70 -5.21 4.27
N LEU A 115 2.64 -4.47 3.16
CA LEU A 115 2.35 -3.03 3.16
C LEU A 115 0.98 -2.75 3.78
N CYS A 116 -0.06 -3.48 3.39
CA CYS A 116 -1.41 -3.29 3.95
C CYS A 116 -1.43 -3.58 5.44
N SER A 117 -0.63 -4.54 5.91
CA SER A 117 -0.47 -4.80 7.35
C SER A 117 0.06 -3.56 8.08
N LEU A 118 1.09 -2.91 7.52
CA LEU A 118 1.62 -1.65 8.06
C LEU A 118 0.56 -0.53 8.04
N LEU A 119 -0.20 -0.42 6.94
CA LEU A 119 -1.28 0.57 6.79
C LEU A 119 -2.35 0.43 7.88
N LEU A 120 -2.86 -0.79 8.06
CA LEU A 120 -3.86 -1.13 9.08
C LEU A 120 -3.36 -0.81 10.49
N GLY A 121 -2.06 -1.01 10.72
CA GLY A 121 -1.36 -0.63 11.95
C GLY A 121 -1.09 0.87 12.12
N GLY A 122 -1.50 1.72 11.18
CA GLY A 122 -1.37 3.17 11.26
C GLY A 122 -0.09 3.74 10.67
N ILE A 123 0.66 2.97 9.89
CA ILE A 123 1.84 3.46 9.16
C ILE A 123 1.41 3.78 7.73
N HIS A 124 1.48 5.06 7.34
CA HIS A 124 1.27 5.44 5.95
C HIS A 124 2.19 4.62 5.04
N VAL A 125 1.61 3.92 4.09
CA VAL A 125 2.31 3.26 2.99
C VAL A 125 1.42 3.33 1.76
N GLU A 126 2.04 3.15 0.60
CA GLU A 126 1.32 3.17 -0.67
C GLU A 126 1.34 1.78 -1.32
N VAL A 127 0.36 1.52 -2.17
CA VAL A 127 0.28 0.30 -2.97
C VAL A 127 1.55 0.10 -3.79
N LEU A 128 2.04 -1.13 -3.90
CA LEU A 128 3.10 -1.52 -4.82
C LEU A 128 2.50 -1.97 -6.14
N ARG A 129 2.80 -1.25 -7.24
CA ARG A 129 2.42 -1.68 -8.59
C ARG A 129 3.45 -2.64 -9.18
N ALA A 130 3.03 -3.45 -10.16
CA ALA A 130 3.87 -4.52 -10.70
C ALA A 130 5.14 -4.03 -11.39
N GLU A 131 5.07 -2.86 -12.03
CA GLU A 131 6.19 -2.16 -12.65
C GLU A 131 7.20 -1.60 -11.64
N GLU A 132 6.76 -1.38 -10.40
CA GLU A 132 7.57 -0.84 -9.30
C GLU A 132 8.32 -1.94 -8.55
N LEU A 133 7.94 -3.21 -8.77
CA LEU A 133 8.62 -4.34 -8.14
C LEU A 133 10.07 -4.43 -8.62
N VAL A 134 10.98 -4.27 -7.68
CA VAL A 134 12.42 -4.34 -7.91
C VAL A 134 12.92 -5.77 -7.76
N ILE A 135 13.81 -6.18 -8.66
CA ILE A 135 14.55 -7.43 -8.57
C ILE A 135 15.87 -7.13 -7.89
N GLY A 136 16.21 -7.90 -6.86
CA GLY A 136 17.43 -7.72 -6.10
C GLY A 136 17.96 -9.03 -5.52
N ALA A 137 18.84 -8.91 -4.55
CA ALA A 137 19.36 -10.05 -3.80
C ALA A 137 19.82 -9.62 -2.40
N LEU A 138 19.92 -10.60 -1.50
CA LEU A 138 20.66 -10.46 -0.25
C LEU A 138 22.16 -10.58 -0.54
N HIS A 139 22.89 -9.49 -0.33
CA HIS A 139 24.34 -9.39 -0.53
C HIS A 139 25.07 -9.37 0.82
N ASN A 140 26.24 -10.02 0.89
CA ASN A 140 27.12 -10.06 2.06
C ASN A 140 26.44 -10.40 3.41
N LYS A 141 25.34 -11.17 3.36
CA LYS A 141 24.52 -11.63 4.49
C LYS A 141 23.73 -10.53 5.24
N ASN A 142 24.03 -9.26 5.07
CA ASN A 142 23.44 -8.18 5.86
C ASN A 142 22.93 -6.98 5.05
N SER A 143 23.06 -6.97 3.72
CA SER A 143 22.66 -5.81 2.91
C SER A 143 21.80 -6.22 1.72
N LEU A 144 20.79 -5.40 1.40
CA LEU A 144 19.97 -5.57 0.21
C LEU A 144 20.61 -4.91 -1.00
N PHE A 145 20.69 -5.62 -2.12
CA PHE A 145 21.14 -5.07 -3.39
C PHE A 145 19.99 -5.06 -4.40
N ALA A 146 19.76 -3.93 -5.05
CA ALA A 146 18.74 -3.76 -6.10
C ALA A 146 19.42 -3.71 -7.47
N TYR A 147 18.96 -4.54 -8.41
CA TYR A 147 19.49 -4.55 -9.79
C TYR A 147 18.90 -3.44 -10.66
N THR A 148 17.81 -2.82 -10.23
CA THR A 148 17.14 -1.74 -10.97
C THR A 148 17.64 -0.38 -10.47
N PRO A 149 18.04 0.54 -11.37
CA PRO A 149 18.32 1.93 -11.00
C PRO A 149 17.10 2.57 -10.35
N SER A 150 17.31 3.27 -9.24
CA SER A 150 16.28 3.97 -8.48
C SER A 150 16.94 5.03 -7.60
N LEU A 151 16.16 5.93 -7.00
CA LEU A 151 16.68 6.86 -6.00
C LEU A 151 17.41 6.11 -4.86
N HIS A 152 16.84 5.01 -4.37
CA HIS A 152 17.48 4.17 -3.35
C HIS A 152 18.84 3.65 -3.80
N THR A 153 18.92 3.10 -5.02
CA THR A 153 20.19 2.60 -5.58
C THR A 153 21.20 3.73 -5.77
N SER A 154 20.77 4.90 -6.25
CA SER A 154 21.63 6.07 -6.43
C SER A 154 22.16 6.60 -5.09
N LEU A 155 21.33 6.64 -4.04
CA LEU A 155 21.78 7.01 -2.70
C LEU A 155 22.76 5.99 -2.13
N ARG A 156 22.48 4.69 -2.27
CA ARG A 156 23.37 3.62 -1.76
C ARG A 156 24.75 3.61 -2.44
N LEU A 157 24.84 4.09 -3.68
CA LEU A 157 26.07 4.15 -4.48
C LEU A 157 26.71 5.54 -4.52
N ASN A 158 26.16 6.53 -3.81
CA ASN A 158 26.59 7.94 -3.83
C ASN A 158 26.58 8.56 -5.24
N TRP A 159 25.59 8.20 -6.06
CA TRP A 159 25.39 8.71 -7.44
C TRP A 159 24.20 9.67 -7.56
N ALA A 160 23.43 9.88 -6.50
CA ALA A 160 22.33 10.82 -6.48
C ALA A 160 22.84 12.28 -6.57
N ALA A 161 22.08 13.14 -7.23
CA ALA A 161 22.37 14.57 -7.24
C ALA A 161 22.12 15.18 -5.86
N SER A 162 22.80 16.27 -5.50
CA SER A 162 22.65 16.89 -4.17
C SER A 162 21.19 17.22 -3.82
N VAL A 163 20.40 17.68 -4.79
CA VAL A 163 18.96 17.98 -4.62
C VAL A 163 18.13 16.75 -4.23
N ASP A 164 18.51 15.57 -4.73
CA ASP A 164 17.84 14.29 -4.46
C ASP A 164 18.31 13.67 -3.13
N CYS A 165 19.43 14.13 -2.58
CA CYS A 165 20.01 13.64 -1.32
C CYS A 165 19.45 14.34 -0.08
N VAL A 166 19.17 15.65 -0.15
CA VAL A 166 18.85 16.46 1.04
C VAL A 166 17.64 15.92 1.80
N LYS A 167 16.50 15.72 1.13
CA LYS A 167 15.27 15.27 1.80
C LYS A 167 15.41 13.83 2.34
N PRO A 168 15.88 12.83 1.56
CA PRO A 168 16.02 11.45 2.04
C PRO A 168 17.10 11.23 3.11
N LEU A 169 18.20 12.00 3.10
CA LEU A 169 19.32 11.76 4.02
C LEU A 169 19.31 12.65 5.25
N MET A 170 18.88 13.91 5.14
CA MET A 170 18.86 14.82 6.30
C MET A 170 17.52 14.84 7.02
N ASN A 171 16.42 14.82 6.26
CA ASN A 171 15.07 14.94 6.81
C ASN A 171 14.14 13.81 6.32
N PRO A 172 14.54 12.52 6.43
CA PRO A 172 13.66 11.44 6.05
C PRO A 172 12.46 11.37 6.99
N ARG A 173 11.38 10.79 6.49
CA ARG A 173 10.40 10.18 7.40
C ARG A 173 11.10 9.04 8.14
N VAL A 174 10.96 8.98 9.46
CA VAL A 174 11.59 7.94 10.29
C VAL A 174 10.52 7.02 10.86
N LEU A 175 10.77 5.71 10.80
CA LEU A 175 10.02 4.68 11.52
C LEU A 175 10.95 3.95 12.49
N ILE A 176 10.48 3.69 13.70
CA ILE A 176 11.20 2.83 14.65
C ILE A 176 10.78 1.37 14.42
N VAL A 177 11.76 0.46 14.46
CA VAL A 177 11.52 -0.98 14.27
C VAL A 177 10.39 -1.52 15.15
N ASP A 178 10.33 -1.12 16.43
CA ASP A 178 9.27 -1.54 17.35
C ASP A 178 7.88 -1.07 16.92
N GLU A 179 7.78 0.14 16.37
CA GLU A 179 6.52 0.68 15.83
C GLU A 179 6.09 -0.07 14.57
N MET A 180 7.05 -0.36 13.68
CA MET A 180 6.83 -1.15 12.48
C MET A 180 6.32 -2.56 12.83
N HIS A 181 6.92 -3.23 13.81
CA HIS A 181 6.47 -4.54 14.28
C HIS A 181 5.06 -4.50 14.85
N LYS A 182 4.77 -3.54 15.74
CA LYS A 182 3.41 -3.38 16.32
C LYS A 182 2.37 -3.17 15.23
N ALA A 183 2.66 -2.30 14.26
CA ALA A 183 1.76 -2.04 13.14
C ALA A 183 1.57 -3.29 12.27
N PHE A 184 2.67 -3.95 11.91
CA PHE A 184 2.64 -5.17 11.12
C PHE A 184 1.80 -6.27 11.77
N HIS A 185 2.01 -6.55 13.07
CA HIS A 185 1.25 -7.57 13.79
C HIS A 185 -0.24 -7.23 13.91
N GLN A 186 -0.58 -5.97 14.19
CA GLN A 186 -1.98 -5.54 14.22
C GLN A 186 -2.65 -5.76 12.86
N GLY A 187 -2.01 -5.35 11.76
CA GLY A 187 -2.56 -5.53 10.42
C GLY A 187 -2.65 -6.99 9.96
N GLN A 188 -1.65 -7.81 10.29
CA GLN A 188 -1.69 -9.25 10.00
C GLN A 188 -2.85 -9.94 10.72
N HIS A 189 -3.12 -9.58 11.98
CA HIS A 189 -4.26 -10.12 12.72
C HIS A 189 -5.59 -9.81 12.02
N VAL A 190 -5.77 -8.58 11.53
CA VAL A 190 -6.95 -8.18 10.75
C VAL A 190 -7.07 -9.00 9.46
N ILE A 191 -6.00 -9.06 8.66
CA ILE A 191 -6.00 -9.76 7.37
C ILE A 191 -6.36 -11.24 7.56
N GLN A 192 -5.78 -11.89 8.57
CA GLN A 192 -6.03 -13.31 8.87
C GLN A 192 -7.44 -13.58 9.39
N SER A 193 -8.09 -12.59 10.02
CA SER A 193 -9.44 -12.72 10.56
C SER A 193 -10.52 -12.66 9.48
N ILE A 194 -10.22 -12.07 8.31
CA ILE A 194 -11.18 -11.80 7.24
C ILE A 194 -10.73 -12.47 5.95
N ALA A 195 -11.09 -13.75 5.75
CA ALA A 195 -10.60 -14.55 4.62
C ALA A 195 -10.90 -13.96 3.22
N SER A 196 -11.98 -13.17 3.07
CA SER A 196 -12.36 -12.51 1.82
C SER A 196 -11.70 -11.14 1.61
N PHE A 197 -10.96 -10.63 2.59
CA PHE A 197 -10.33 -9.32 2.52
C PHE A 197 -9.14 -9.36 1.57
N SER A 198 -9.13 -8.45 0.61
CA SER A 198 -8.02 -8.32 -0.33
C SER A 198 -7.18 -7.08 0.02
N PRO A 199 -5.95 -7.26 0.52
CA PRO A 199 -5.08 -6.17 0.93
C PRO A 199 -4.86 -5.07 -0.13
N ILE A 200 -4.85 -5.47 -1.40
CA ILE A 200 -4.54 -4.60 -2.53
C ILE A 200 -5.62 -3.52 -2.77
N PHE A 201 -6.90 -3.81 -2.52
CA PHE A 201 -7.97 -2.84 -2.76
C PHE A 201 -7.96 -1.73 -1.70
N LEU A 202 -7.71 -2.06 -0.43
CA LEU A 202 -7.57 -1.04 0.60
C LEU A 202 -6.36 -0.15 0.32
N LEU A 203 -5.21 -0.74 -0.04
CA LEU A 203 -4.00 0.01 -0.39
C LEU A 203 -4.22 0.91 -1.62
N ASN A 204 -4.79 0.39 -2.70
CA ASN A 204 -5.11 1.19 -3.89
C ASN A 204 -6.05 2.34 -3.55
N GLY A 205 -7.09 2.08 -2.75
CA GLY A 205 -8.05 3.09 -2.32
C GLY A 205 -7.38 4.20 -1.52
N TYR A 206 -6.52 3.83 -0.56
CA TYR A 206 -5.75 4.78 0.24
C TYR A 206 -4.77 5.59 -0.60
N THR A 207 -3.96 4.93 -1.45
CA THR A 207 -2.99 5.61 -2.31
C THR A 207 -3.68 6.57 -3.28
N ALA A 208 -4.76 6.15 -3.93
CA ALA A 208 -5.52 7.02 -4.82
C ALA A 208 -6.10 8.23 -4.09
N MET A 209 -6.57 8.07 -2.84
CA MET A 209 -7.05 9.17 -2.01
C MET A 209 -5.93 10.16 -1.67
N VAL A 210 -4.75 9.67 -1.26
CA VAL A 210 -3.56 10.51 -0.98
C VAL A 210 -3.21 11.38 -2.18
N TYR A 211 -3.32 10.84 -3.39
CA TYR A 211 -3.04 11.54 -4.65
C TYR A 211 -4.26 12.23 -5.28
N ARG A 212 -5.37 12.38 -4.55
CA ARG A 212 -6.62 13.01 -5.03
C ARG A 212 -7.21 12.41 -6.32
N ASN A 213 -6.87 11.16 -6.64
CA ASN A 213 -7.52 10.40 -7.69
C ASN A 213 -8.84 9.82 -7.16
N ASN A 214 -9.84 10.70 -7.06
CA ASN A 214 -11.08 10.42 -6.36
C ASN A 214 -11.92 9.30 -7.00
N SER A 215 -11.83 9.11 -8.31
CA SER A 215 -12.52 8.00 -9.00
C SER A 215 -11.96 6.64 -8.60
N ASP A 216 -10.63 6.51 -8.61
CA ASP A 216 -9.98 5.25 -8.25
C ASP A 216 -10.07 5.00 -6.75
N ALA A 217 -9.96 6.06 -5.94
CA ALA A 217 -10.13 5.98 -4.50
C ALA A 217 -11.53 5.45 -4.15
N LEU A 218 -12.59 6.06 -4.69
CA LEU A 218 -13.95 5.61 -4.41
C LEU A 218 -14.19 4.17 -4.88
N ASN A 219 -13.72 3.79 -6.07
CA ASN A 219 -13.92 2.43 -6.59
C ASN A 219 -13.22 1.37 -5.71
N ASN A 220 -11.94 1.58 -5.39
CA ASN A 220 -11.17 0.60 -4.63
C ASN A 220 -11.61 0.51 -3.15
N LEU A 221 -11.92 1.66 -2.52
CA LEU A 221 -12.49 1.66 -1.18
C LEU A 221 -13.88 1.01 -1.16
N TRP A 222 -14.71 1.23 -2.18
CA TRP A 222 -16.03 0.59 -2.27
C TRP A 222 -15.94 -0.94 -2.43
N ILE A 223 -14.99 -1.46 -3.21
CA ILE A 223 -14.74 -2.91 -3.26
C ILE A 223 -14.39 -3.45 -1.87
N THR A 224 -13.57 -2.71 -1.11
CA THR A 224 -13.23 -3.07 0.27
C THR A 224 -14.48 -3.09 1.16
N VAL A 225 -15.37 -2.09 1.05
CA VAL A 225 -16.67 -2.06 1.75
C VAL A 225 -17.50 -3.30 1.42
N GLU A 226 -17.59 -3.69 0.15
CA GLU A 226 -18.37 -4.87 -0.25
C GLU A 226 -17.80 -6.14 0.35
N GLN A 227 -16.48 -6.34 0.32
CA GLN A 227 -15.79 -7.49 0.93
C GLN A 227 -16.04 -7.57 2.44
N LEU A 228 -15.92 -6.45 3.16
CA LEU A 228 -16.18 -6.38 4.60
C LEU A 228 -17.65 -6.62 4.91
N THR A 229 -18.56 -6.04 4.11
CA THR A 229 -20.01 -6.21 4.31
C THR A 229 -20.41 -7.66 4.15
N GLU A 230 -19.91 -8.36 3.13
CA GLU A 230 -20.21 -9.78 2.94
C GLU A 230 -19.67 -10.63 4.08
N HIS A 231 -18.47 -10.33 4.57
CA HIS A 231 -17.92 -11.02 5.73
C HIS A 231 -18.78 -10.80 6.99
N ILE A 232 -19.07 -9.55 7.34
CA ILE A 232 -19.91 -9.19 8.50
C ILE A 232 -21.30 -9.83 8.38
N TRP A 233 -21.89 -9.81 7.18
CA TRP A 233 -23.20 -10.39 6.93
C TRP A 233 -23.23 -11.89 7.25
N ASN A 234 -22.25 -12.65 6.74
CA ASN A 234 -22.22 -14.09 6.91
C ASN A 234 -21.78 -14.50 8.33
N GLU A 235 -20.77 -13.83 8.89
CA GLU A 235 -20.13 -14.24 10.13
C GLU A 235 -20.81 -13.67 11.38
N GLN A 236 -21.52 -12.54 11.27
CA GLN A 236 -22.10 -11.87 12.42
C GLN A 236 -23.61 -11.76 12.33
N TYR A 237 -24.14 -11.22 11.22
CA TYR A 237 -25.58 -11.00 11.09
C TYR A 237 -26.34 -12.33 10.99
N LEU A 238 -26.02 -13.18 10.01
CA LEU A 238 -26.77 -14.42 9.77
C LEU A 238 -26.67 -15.41 10.95
N LYS A 239 -25.51 -15.49 11.62
CA LYS A 239 -25.31 -16.37 12.77
C LYS A 239 -26.10 -15.92 14.01
N LYS A 240 -26.45 -14.64 14.12
CA LYS A 240 -27.17 -14.05 15.26
C LYS A 240 -28.58 -13.58 14.89
N LYS A 241 -29.08 -13.90 13.70
CA LYS A 241 -30.32 -13.33 13.15
C LYS A 241 -31.54 -13.48 14.08
N ASP A 242 -31.61 -14.59 14.81
CA ASP A 242 -32.74 -14.93 15.69
C ASP A 242 -32.66 -14.23 17.06
N SER A 243 -31.52 -13.60 17.37
CA SER A 243 -31.30 -12.85 18.62
C SER A 243 -31.64 -11.35 18.50
N PHE A 244 -31.90 -10.86 17.28
CA PHE A 244 -32.16 -9.44 17.06
C PHE A 244 -33.58 -9.03 17.47
N PRO A 245 -33.79 -7.74 17.81
CA PRO A 245 -35.10 -7.22 18.17
C PRO A 245 -36.16 -7.45 17.08
N GLU A 246 -37.43 -7.52 17.48
CA GLU A 246 -38.57 -7.77 16.57
C GLU A 246 -38.61 -6.82 15.36
N LYS A 247 -38.16 -5.57 15.53
CA LYS A 247 -38.06 -4.58 14.44
C LYS A 247 -37.11 -5.05 13.33
N VAL A 248 -35.95 -5.60 13.69
CA VAL A 248 -34.96 -6.14 12.74
C VAL A 248 -35.53 -7.38 12.04
N ALA A 249 -36.12 -8.29 12.81
CA ALA A 249 -36.74 -9.50 12.26
C ALA A 249 -37.84 -9.16 11.23
N LYS A 250 -38.71 -8.19 11.53
CA LYS A 250 -39.73 -7.69 10.59
C LYS A 250 -39.11 -7.10 9.33
N ALA A 251 -38.05 -6.31 9.45
CA ALA A 251 -37.34 -5.74 8.30
C ALA A 251 -36.69 -6.82 7.43
N HIS A 252 -36.07 -7.83 8.05
CA HIS A 252 -35.48 -8.97 7.36
C HIS A 252 -36.54 -9.76 6.57
N LEU A 253 -37.65 -10.15 7.20
CA LEU A 253 -38.75 -10.87 6.54
C LEU A 253 -39.33 -10.07 5.37
N LYS A 254 -39.44 -8.75 5.51
CA LYS A 254 -39.88 -7.87 4.43
C LYS A 254 -38.90 -7.89 3.25
N ALA A 255 -37.60 -7.79 3.52
CA ALA A 255 -36.56 -7.84 2.49
C ALA A 255 -36.50 -9.21 1.79
N GLU A 256 -36.68 -10.28 2.54
CA GLU A 256 -36.75 -11.67 2.04
C GLU A 256 -37.93 -11.85 1.08
N ARG A 257 -39.13 -11.44 1.49
CA ARG A 257 -40.34 -11.48 0.63
C ARG A 257 -40.17 -10.68 -0.66
N GLN A 258 -39.40 -9.60 -0.62
CA GLN A 258 -39.09 -8.77 -1.78
C GLN A 258 -37.90 -9.28 -2.61
N LYS A 259 -37.25 -10.39 -2.21
CA LYS A 259 -36.04 -10.95 -2.83
C LYS A 259 -34.87 -9.94 -2.89
N LYS A 260 -34.75 -9.07 -1.88
CA LYS A 260 -33.74 -7.99 -1.83
C LYS A 260 -32.57 -8.25 -0.88
N LEU A 261 -32.56 -9.38 -0.17
CA LEU A 261 -31.48 -9.73 0.78
C LEU A 261 -30.08 -9.75 0.15
N GLY A 262 -29.98 -9.99 -1.17
CA GLY A 262 -28.71 -9.96 -1.88
C GLY A 262 -28.16 -8.55 -2.15
N SER A 263 -28.96 -7.49 -2.00
CA SER A 263 -28.48 -6.14 -2.31
C SER A 263 -27.68 -5.54 -1.16
N ILE A 264 -26.54 -4.93 -1.50
CA ILE A 264 -25.65 -4.28 -0.52
C ILE A 264 -26.38 -3.23 0.32
N TYR A 265 -27.32 -2.50 -0.29
CA TYR A 265 -28.16 -1.52 0.39
C TYR A 265 -28.99 -2.15 1.52
N THR A 266 -29.66 -3.27 1.25
CA THR A 266 -30.48 -3.96 2.25
C THR A 266 -29.61 -4.52 3.37
N LYS A 267 -28.42 -5.05 3.02
CA LYS A 267 -27.45 -5.52 4.02
C LYS A 267 -27.02 -4.38 4.93
N HIS A 268 -26.62 -3.23 4.38
CA HIS A 268 -26.25 -2.06 5.18
C HIS A 268 -27.37 -1.57 6.09
N GLU A 269 -28.61 -1.52 5.59
CA GLU A 269 -29.77 -1.14 6.38
C GLU A 269 -29.99 -2.09 7.57
N LEU A 270 -29.96 -3.41 7.32
CA LEU A 270 -30.17 -4.42 8.36
C LEU A 270 -29.03 -4.47 9.38
N LEU A 271 -27.78 -4.31 8.94
CA LEU A 271 -26.61 -4.24 9.83
C LEU A 271 -26.69 -3.03 10.76
N CYS A 272 -27.07 -1.87 10.23
CA CYS A 272 -27.31 -0.65 11.03
C CYS A 272 -28.48 -0.82 12.02
N LEU A 273 -29.60 -1.41 11.57
CA LEU A 273 -30.76 -1.68 12.44
C LEU A 273 -30.45 -2.69 13.56
N SER A 274 -29.42 -3.51 13.38
CA SER A 274 -28.96 -4.51 14.35
C SER A 274 -27.87 -3.98 15.29
N ASP A 275 -27.55 -2.68 15.22
CA ASP A 275 -26.48 -2.03 15.97
C ASP A 275 -25.09 -2.71 15.79
N ILE A 276 -24.85 -3.34 14.62
CA ILE A 276 -23.55 -3.95 14.29
C ILE A 276 -22.52 -2.86 13.94
N PHE A 277 -22.95 -1.81 13.26
CA PHE A 277 -22.17 -0.59 13.07
C PHE A 277 -23.07 0.64 13.21
N SER A 278 -22.44 1.79 13.38
CA SER A 278 -23.07 3.06 13.72
C SER A 278 -23.95 3.63 12.60
N LYS A 279 -24.91 4.48 13.00
CA LYS A 279 -25.74 5.24 12.06
C LYS A 279 -24.93 6.20 11.18
N ASP A 280 -23.83 6.73 11.71
CA ASP A 280 -22.93 7.59 10.94
C ASP A 280 -22.21 6.77 9.87
N CYS A 281 -21.69 5.58 10.21
CA CYS A 281 -21.14 4.64 9.23
C CYS A 281 -22.16 4.32 8.13
N TYR A 282 -23.39 3.96 8.50
CA TYR A 282 -24.47 3.72 7.53
C TYR A 282 -24.72 4.92 6.58
N ARG A 283 -24.77 6.14 7.13
CA ARG A 283 -25.03 7.36 6.34
C ARG A 283 -23.93 7.59 5.30
N GLU A 284 -22.66 7.47 5.69
CA GLU A 284 -21.54 7.68 4.77
C GLU A 284 -21.45 6.57 3.72
N LEU A 285 -21.73 5.31 4.09
CA LEU A 285 -21.83 4.19 3.15
C LEU A 285 -22.93 4.40 2.10
N ASP A 286 -24.13 4.83 2.50
CA ASP A 286 -25.23 5.09 1.58
C ASP A 286 -24.93 6.27 0.64
N ARG A 287 -24.25 7.31 1.14
CA ARG A 287 -23.77 8.44 0.33
C ARG A 287 -22.72 7.97 -0.70
N ALA A 288 -21.71 7.22 -0.27
CA ALA A 288 -20.67 6.68 -1.13
C ALA A 288 -21.25 5.77 -2.22
N ARG A 289 -22.17 4.87 -1.86
CA ARG A 289 -22.87 3.98 -2.79
C ARG A 289 -23.56 4.74 -3.93
N ARG A 290 -24.34 5.77 -3.59
CA ARG A 290 -25.05 6.60 -4.58
C ARG A 290 -24.07 7.26 -5.55
N LYS A 291 -22.97 7.79 -5.01
CA LYS A 291 -21.96 8.50 -5.80
C LYS A 291 -21.12 7.55 -6.65
N ARG A 292 -20.84 6.34 -6.17
CA ARG A 292 -20.21 5.27 -6.95
C ARG A 292 -21.11 4.87 -8.14
N ASN A 293 -22.41 4.74 -7.92
CA ASN A 293 -23.34 4.44 -9.02
C ASN A 293 -23.36 5.56 -10.06
N ILE A 294 -23.36 6.82 -9.64
CA ILE A 294 -23.26 7.97 -10.55
C ILE A 294 -21.94 7.91 -11.33
N LEU A 295 -20.80 7.71 -10.65
CA LEU A 295 -19.49 7.58 -11.29
C LEU A 295 -19.50 6.49 -12.38
N VAL A 296 -20.04 5.31 -12.08
CA VAL A 296 -20.07 4.17 -13.02
C VAL A 296 -21.01 4.42 -14.20
N HIS A 297 -22.16 5.06 -13.99
CA HIS A 297 -23.15 5.25 -15.04
C HIS A 297 -22.94 6.51 -15.89
N THR A 298 -22.37 7.56 -15.33
CA THR A 298 -22.24 8.86 -16.00
C THR A 298 -20.80 9.36 -16.09
N GLY A 299 -19.83 8.67 -15.48
CA GLY A 299 -18.44 9.13 -15.42
C GLY A 299 -18.20 10.33 -14.50
N ALA A 300 -19.19 10.75 -13.69
CA ALA A 300 -19.04 11.95 -12.86
C ALA A 300 -18.19 11.64 -11.61
N VAL A 301 -17.02 12.27 -11.55
CA VAL A 301 -16.02 12.11 -10.48
C VAL A 301 -16.54 12.70 -9.16
N PRO A 302 -16.41 12.00 -8.02
CA PRO A 302 -16.81 12.52 -6.72
C PRO A 302 -15.85 13.60 -6.19
N ASP A 303 -16.35 14.44 -5.28
CA ASP A 303 -15.51 15.38 -4.53
C ASP A 303 -14.62 14.65 -3.50
N SER A 304 -13.47 15.24 -3.17
CA SER A 304 -12.51 14.64 -2.23
C SER A 304 -13.10 14.46 -0.83
N GLY A 305 -13.98 15.37 -0.39
CA GLY A 305 -14.62 15.30 0.92
C GLY A 305 -15.46 14.04 1.09
N LEU A 306 -16.13 13.57 0.03
CA LEU A 306 -16.84 12.28 0.05
C LEU A 306 -15.89 11.09 0.23
N VAL A 307 -14.75 11.09 -0.44
CA VAL A 307 -13.76 10.00 -0.35
C VAL A 307 -13.16 9.97 1.06
N GLU A 308 -12.82 11.13 1.61
CA GLU A 308 -12.33 11.27 2.99
C GLU A 308 -13.37 10.82 4.02
N GLN A 309 -14.66 11.13 3.82
CA GLN A 309 -15.73 10.64 4.68
C GLN A 309 -15.87 9.12 4.64
N LEU A 310 -15.77 8.51 3.46
CA LEU A 310 -15.76 7.05 3.31
C LEU A 310 -14.54 6.44 4.02
N TRP A 311 -13.37 7.05 3.87
CA TRP A 311 -12.16 6.62 4.57
C TRP A 311 -12.32 6.68 6.09
N ASN A 312 -12.92 7.75 6.62
CA ASN A 312 -13.08 7.92 8.07
C ASN A 312 -13.97 6.87 8.73
N VAL A 313 -14.89 6.24 8.00
CA VAL A 313 -15.74 5.15 8.49
C VAL A 313 -15.16 3.75 8.21
N MET A 314 -14.12 3.65 7.38
CA MET A 314 -13.47 2.40 7.04
C MET A 314 -12.89 1.66 8.26
N PRO A 315 -12.20 2.33 9.22
CA PRO A 315 -11.69 1.64 10.42
C PRO A 315 -12.80 0.97 11.23
N GLU A 316 -13.97 1.60 11.37
CA GLU A 316 -15.11 1.00 12.08
C GLU A 316 -15.55 -0.31 11.42
N LEU A 317 -15.68 -0.32 10.09
CA LEU A 317 -16.06 -1.54 9.36
C LEU A 317 -15.02 -2.65 9.52
N ILE A 318 -13.73 -2.31 9.48
CA ILE A 318 -12.65 -3.30 9.63
C ILE A 318 -12.60 -3.83 11.06
N GLU A 319 -12.75 -2.98 12.07
CA GLU A 319 -12.81 -3.36 13.49
C GLU A 319 -13.99 -4.29 13.75
N VAL A 320 -15.18 -3.93 13.27
CA VAL A 320 -16.37 -4.78 13.35
C VAL A 320 -16.10 -6.11 12.64
N ALA A 321 -15.64 -6.10 11.39
CA ALA A 321 -15.42 -7.32 10.62
C ALA A 321 -14.39 -8.27 11.26
N SER A 322 -13.27 -7.74 11.74
CA SER A 322 -12.18 -8.54 12.32
C SER A 322 -12.37 -8.87 13.80
N GLY A 323 -13.23 -8.15 14.52
CA GLY A 323 -13.30 -8.20 15.97
C GLY A 323 -12.09 -7.56 16.67
N SER A 324 -11.27 -6.81 15.94
CA SER A 324 -10.10 -6.12 16.49
C SER A 324 -10.50 -4.91 17.34
N GLU A 325 -9.64 -4.57 18.30
CA GLU A 325 -9.70 -3.27 18.98
C GLU A 325 -9.33 -2.11 18.03
N VAL A 326 -9.30 -0.90 18.58
CA VAL A 326 -9.00 0.36 17.87
C VAL A 326 -7.75 0.23 16.98
N LEU A 327 -7.95 0.38 15.67
CA LEU A 327 -6.86 0.25 14.69
C LEU A 327 -6.00 1.50 14.61
N GLY A 328 -4.69 1.32 14.40
CA GLY A 328 -3.78 2.42 14.09
C GLY A 328 -4.20 3.19 12.83
N LEU A 329 -4.90 2.54 11.90
CA LEU A 329 -5.49 3.13 10.69
C LEU A 329 -6.25 4.43 10.96
N ARG A 330 -6.94 4.56 12.11
CA ARG A 330 -7.70 5.76 12.49
C ARG A 330 -6.86 7.03 12.59
N ARG A 331 -5.54 6.91 12.75
CA ARG A 331 -4.60 8.04 12.83
C ARG A 331 -4.22 8.61 11.47
N LEU A 332 -4.53 7.88 10.39
CA LEU A 332 -4.19 8.29 9.03
C LEU A 332 -5.31 9.17 8.48
N SER A 333 -5.06 10.48 8.42
CA SER A 333 -5.88 11.40 7.64
C SER A 333 -5.53 11.23 6.16
N GLY A 334 -6.54 11.00 5.32
CA GLY A 334 -6.39 10.67 3.91
C GLY A 334 -5.78 11.72 2.98
N GLY A 335 -5.30 12.85 3.50
CA GLY A 335 -4.68 13.90 2.71
C GLY A 335 -3.29 14.24 3.23
N VAL A 336 -2.25 13.78 2.55
CA VAL A 336 -1.01 14.56 2.56
C VAL A 336 -1.32 15.78 1.70
N VAL A 337 -1.33 16.95 2.36
CA VAL A 337 -1.59 18.25 1.77
C VAL A 337 -0.38 18.66 0.93
N GLU A 338 -0.16 18.01 -0.22
CA GLU A 338 0.49 18.76 -1.29
C GLU A 338 -0.45 19.91 -1.61
N ASN A 339 0.05 21.13 -1.42
CA ASN A 339 -0.72 22.32 -1.73
C ASN A 339 -0.76 22.46 -3.26
N TRP A 340 -1.82 21.92 -3.86
CA TRP A 340 -2.12 22.07 -5.28
C TRP A 340 -2.77 23.42 -5.61
N ASP A 341 -2.94 24.31 -4.62
CA ASP A 341 -3.51 25.63 -4.88
C ASP A 341 -2.58 26.43 -5.80
N MET A 342 -3.17 27.27 -6.63
CA MET A 342 -2.39 28.20 -7.44
C MET A 342 -1.50 29.05 -6.53
N PRO A 343 -0.22 29.26 -6.90
CA PRO A 343 0.62 30.22 -6.21
C PRO A 343 -0.12 31.57 -6.14
N VAL A 344 -0.12 32.22 -4.97
CA VAL A 344 -0.88 33.45 -4.72
C VAL A 344 -0.48 34.59 -5.67
N ARG A 345 0.69 34.49 -6.30
CA ARG A 345 1.22 35.45 -7.29
C ARG A 345 1.80 34.70 -8.49
N THR A 346 1.01 34.59 -9.55
CA THR A 346 1.47 34.05 -10.83
C THR A 346 1.63 35.19 -11.84
N ASP A 347 2.75 35.22 -12.56
CA ASP A 347 2.97 36.07 -13.73
C ASP A 347 3.23 35.14 -14.93
N PHE A 348 2.37 35.26 -15.95
CA PHE A 348 2.45 34.47 -17.19
C PHE A 348 2.95 35.31 -18.38
N SER A 349 3.43 36.53 -18.14
CA SER A 349 3.86 37.46 -19.20
C SER A 349 4.94 36.87 -20.11
N GLU A 350 5.90 36.12 -19.56
CA GLU A 350 6.93 35.43 -20.34
C GLU A 350 6.35 34.32 -21.23
N TRP A 351 5.40 33.53 -20.71
CA TRP A 351 4.70 32.50 -21.48
C TRP A 351 3.91 33.12 -22.64
N GLU A 352 3.20 34.22 -22.37
CA GLU A 352 2.44 34.95 -23.37
C GLU A 352 3.33 35.58 -24.44
N ASN A 353 4.50 36.11 -24.07
CA ASN A 353 5.45 36.67 -25.02
C ASN A 353 6.10 35.60 -25.90
N LEU A 354 6.41 34.43 -25.34
CA LEU A 354 6.92 33.29 -26.10
C LEU A 354 5.89 32.77 -27.11
N ALA A 355 4.62 32.65 -26.70
CA ALA A 355 3.54 32.22 -27.59
C ALA A 355 3.27 33.19 -28.76
N LYS A 356 3.66 34.45 -28.62
CA LYS A 356 3.56 35.48 -29.69
C LYS A 356 4.77 35.50 -30.63
N THR A 357 5.89 34.89 -30.20
CA THR A 357 7.16 34.89 -30.96
C THR A 357 7.44 33.57 -31.69
N LEU A 358 6.69 32.51 -31.38
CA LEU A 358 6.55 31.28 -32.16
C LEU A 358 5.34 31.39 -33.09
#